data_AF-A0A0L7KSR5-F1
#
_entry.id   AF-A0A0L7KSR5-F1
#
_cell.length_a   1.000
_cell.length_b   1.000
_cell.length_c   1.000
_cell.angle_alpha   90.00
_cell.angle_beta   90.00
_cell.angle_gamma   90.00
#
_symmetry.space_group_name_H-M   'P 1'
#
loop_
_entity.id
_entity.type
_entity.pdbx_description
1 polymer ?
#
loop_
_entity_poly.entity_id
_entity_poly.type
_entity_poly.pdbx_seq_one_letter_code
_entity_poly.pdbx_strand_id
1 'polypeptide(L)' 'MDQMLTDLDQVPRLQFGDVLLQIELDEPRDAVKAIARDQLRETPDVVMPAVQRLRRLLE' A
#
# COMPACT_ATOMS: atom_id res chain seq x y z
N MET A 1 14.66 -10.63 -6.80
CA MET A 1 14.32 -10.33 -8.20
C MET A 1 13.08 -9.48 -8.15
N ASP A 2 13.26 -8.16 -8.24
CA ASP A 2 12.16 -7.19 -8.24
C ASP A 2 11.44 -7.26 -9.58
N GLN A 3 10.28 -7.90 -9.61
CA GLN A 3 9.34 -7.71 -10.70
C GLN A 3 8.35 -6.63 -10.28
N MET A 4 8.72 -5.38 -10.53
CA MET A 4 7.70 -4.35 -10.73
C MET A 4 6.79 -4.82 -11.87
N LEU A 5 5.48 -4.58 -11.77
CA LEU A 5 4.50 -4.82 -12.85
C LEU A 5 4.70 -3.87 -14.06
N THR A 6 5.80 -3.13 -14.09
CA THR A 6 6.14 -2.10 -15.06
C THR A 6 7.56 -2.35 -15.57
N ASP A 7 7.79 -2.11 -16.87
CA ASP A 7 9.10 -2.24 -17.55
C ASP A 7 10.10 -1.13 -17.13
N LEU A 8 10.17 -0.81 -15.83
CA LEU A 8 11.01 0.26 -15.30
C LEU A 8 12.37 -0.31 -14.87
N ASP A 9 13.43 0.06 -15.60
CA ASP A 9 14.81 -0.31 -15.28
C ASP A 9 15.37 0.39 -14.02
N GLN A 10 14.73 1.47 -13.59
CA GLN A 10 15.14 2.28 -12.44
C GLN A 10 13.93 2.74 -11.65
N VAL A 11 14.09 2.79 -10.32
CA VAL A 11 13.06 3.28 -9.42
C VAL A 11 12.90 4.79 -9.56
N PRO A 12 11.66 5.29 -9.72
CA PRO A 12 11.39 6.73 -9.77
C PRO A 12 11.93 7.46 -8.54
N ARG A 13 12.60 8.59 -8.78
CA ARG A 13 13.15 9.46 -7.74
C ARG A 13 13.07 10.94 -8.15
N LEU A 14 12.91 11.82 -7.18
CA LEU A 14 12.83 13.27 -7.32
C LEU A 14 13.84 13.92 -6.38
N GLN A 15 14.72 14.77 -6.90
CA GLN A 15 15.68 15.54 -6.10
C GLN A 15 15.12 16.95 -5.83
N PHE A 16 15.04 17.33 -4.57
CA PHE A 16 14.61 18.65 -4.10
C PHE A 16 15.72 19.29 -3.25
N GLY A 17 16.60 20.05 -3.89
CA GLY A 17 17.79 20.60 -3.22
C GLY A 17 18.67 19.46 -2.72
N ASP A 18 18.83 19.35 -1.39
CA ASP A 18 19.62 18.30 -0.74
C ASP A 18 18.79 17.06 -0.35
N VAL A 19 17.49 17.04 -0.65
CA VAL A 19 16.59 15.93 -0.30
C VAL A 19 16.29 15.07 -1.52
N LEU A 20 16.52 13.76 -1.41
CA LEU A 20 16.11 12.78 -2.42
C LEU A 20 14.81 12.10 -1.97
N LEU A 21 13.73 12.28 -2.73
CA LEU A 21 12.52 11.48 -2.60
C LEU A 21 12.62 10.30 -3.56
N GLN A 22 12.55 9.08 -3.04
CA GLN A 22 12.60 7.87 -3.82
C GLN A 22 11.55 6.89 -3.30
N ILE A 23 10.97 6.10 -4.20
CA ILE A 23 10.10 4.99 -3.79
C ILE A 23 10.96 3.93 -3.12
N GLU A 24 10.71 3.63 -1.85
CA GLU A 24 11.34 2.50 -1.15
C GLU A 24 10.64 1.20 -1.60
N LEU A 25 11.40 0.27 -2.19
CA LEU A 25 10.90 -1.06 -2.58
C LEU A 25 11.29 -2.16 -1.60
N ASP A 26 12.16 -1.82 -0.66
CA ASP A 26 12.60 -2.73 0.38
C ASP A 26 11.48 -3.03 1.38
N GLU A 27 11.70 -4.07 2.18
CA GLU A 27 10.79 -4.45 3.25
C GLU A 27 10.54 -3.26 4.20
N PRO A 28 9.26 -2.92 4.52
CA PRO A 28 8.97 -1.79 5.37
C PRO A 28 9.57 -1.97 6.77
N ARG A 29 10.06 -0.87 7.34
CA ARG A 29 10.62 -0.83 8.69
C ARG A 29 9.58 -1.27 9.72
N ASP A 30 10.01 -1.83 10.85
CA ASP A 30 9.10 -2.36 11.88
C ASP A 30 8.10 -1.33 12.40
N ALA A 31 8.51 -0.06 12.53
CA ALA A 31 7.61 1.03 12.89
C ALA A 31 6.49 1.25 11.86
N VAL A 32 6.81 1.18 10.57
CA VAL A 32 5.82 1.31 9.48
C VAL A 32 4.88 0.11 9.48
N LYS A 33 5.39 -1.10 9.72
CA LYS A 33 4.58 -2.31 9.85
C LYS A 33 3.60 -2.24 11.01
N ALA A 34 4.00 -1.69 12.15
CA ALA A 34 3.13 -1.51 13.31
C ALA A 34 1.97 -0.55 12.96
N ILE A 35 2.29 0.62 12.38
CA ILE A 35 1.29 1.59 11.92
C ILE A 35 0.34 0.96 10.90
N ALA A 36 0.87 0.20 9.93
CA ALA A 36 0.06 -0.46 8.92
C ALA A 36 -0.94 -1.45 9.51
N ARG A 37 -0.56 -2.23 10.54
CA ARG A 37 -1.48 -3.15 11.23
C ARG A 37 -2.62 -2.39 11.90
N ASP A 38 -2.33 -1.29 12.57
CA ASP A 38 -3.33 -0.50 13.29
C ASP A 38 -4.27 0.26 12.33
N GLN A 39 -3.76 0.65 11.16
CA GLN A 39 -4.51 1.40 10.16
C GLN A 39 -5.13 0.55 9.06
N LEU A 40 -4.87 -0.77 9.03
CA LEU A 40 -5.36 -1.64 7.97
C LEU A 40 -6.89 -1.67 7.99
N ARG A 41 -7.52 -1.11 6.95
CA ARG A 41 -8.98 -1.07 6.80
C ARG A 41 -9.53 -2.27 6.05
N GLU A 42 -8.66 -3.10 5.45
CA GLU A 42 -9.02 -4.30 4.72
C GLU A 42 -9.04 -5.55 5.61
N THR A 43 -9.47 -5.41 6.86
CA THR A 43 -9.69 -6.56 7.74
C THR A 43 -11.04 -7.22 7.46
N PRO A 44 -11.21 -8.52 7.75
CA PRO A 44 -12.50 -9.19 7.58
C PRO A 44 -13.65 -8.44 8.28
N ASP A 45 -13.40 -7.91 9.48
CA ASP A 45 -14.40 -7.19 10.27
C ASP A 45 -14.88 -5.89 9.60
N VAL A 46 -14.03 -5.21 8.82
CA VAL A 46 -14.39 -3.98 8.11
C VAL A 46 -14.97 -4.28 6.73
N VAL A 47 -14.41 -5.26 6.01
CA VAL A 47 -14.77 -5.59 4.64
C VAL A 47 -16.09 -6.35 4.56
N MET A 48 -16.31 -7.35 5.44
CA MET A 48 -17.49 -8.22 5.36
C MET A 48 -18.82 -7.45 5.49
N PRO A 49 -18.98 -6.50 6.42
CA PRO A 49 -20.21 -5.69 6.47
C PRO A 49 -20.43 -4.84 5.22
N ALA A 50 -19.37 -4.31 4.60
CA ALA A 50 -19.47 -3.52 3.38
C ALA A 50 -19.92 -4.37 2.19
N VAL A 51 -19.33 -5.57 2.04
CA VAL A 51 -19.71 -6.54 1.00
C VAL A 51 -21.17 -7.01 1.17
N GLN A 52 -21.59 -7.29 2.40
CA GLN A 52 -22.99 -7.67 2.67
C GLN A 52 -23.97 -6.55 2.32
N ARG A 53 -23.66 -5.29 2.65
CA ARG A 53 -24.48 -4.14 2.27
C ARG A 53 -24.56 -3.99 0.76
N LEU A 54 -23.45 -4.15 0.06
CA LEU A 54 -23.41 -4.09 -1.40
C LEU A 54 -24.31 -5.17 -2.02
N ARG A 55 -24.24 -6.41 -1.55
CA ARG A 55 -25.08 -7.51 -2.06
C ARG A 55 -26.57 -7.19 -1.95
N ARG A 56 -27.01 -6.65 -0.80
CA ARG A 56 -28.42 -6.26 -0.59
C ARG A 56 -28.90 -5.13 -1.50
N LEU A 57 -28.00 -4.27 -1.98
CA LEU A 57 -28.37 -3.17 -2.90
C LEU A 57 -28.48 -3.61 -4.36
N LEU A 58 -27.92 -4.78 -4.69
CA LEU A 58 -27.91 -5.35 -6.04
C LEU A 58 -29.06 -6.37 -6.24
N GLU A 59 -29.82 -6.65 -5.18
CA GLU A 59 -31.10 -7.38 -5.21
C GLU A 59 -32.25 -6.41 -5.54
#